data_AF-Q8REX4-F1
#
_entry.id   AF-Q8REX4-F1
#
_cell.length_a   1.000
_cell.length_b   1.000
_cell.length_c   1.000
_cell.angle_alpha   90.00
_cell.angle_beta   90.00
_cell.angle_gamma   90.00
#
_symmetry.space_group_name_H-M   'P 1'
#
loop_
_entity.id
_entity.type
_entity.pdbx_description
1 polymer ?
#
loop_
_entity_poly.entity_id
_entity_poly.type
_entity_poly.pdbx_seq_one_letter_code
_entity_poly.pdbx_strand_id
1 'polypeptide(L)'
;MGIISLLFSLFGVFLENSIEKKKFYIDDKWTIELPTDWDRRFSEIEINNSTILENIFFLPNTDLSMRIYSLNILKDDNYKKMEADIPDILAVFENIMSKVENKKEYRIPNHKSSKFKCYEYSYYENDKEIYAIATGIFMKGYLLKVNIASTIKKEVEKANILSI
;
A
#
# COMPACT_ATOMS: atom_id res chain seq x y z
N MET A 1 -1.48 -6.37 34.25
CA MET A 1 -2.53 -6.27 33.22
C MET A 1 -2.13 -5.11 32.32
N GLY A 2 -1.46 -5.24 31.19
CA GLY A 2 -1.57 -6.23 30.11
C GLY A 2 -1.85 -5.43 28.84
N ILE A 3 -0.78 -5.04 28.15
CA ILE A 3 -0.69 -4.07 27.04
C ILE A 3 -1.55 -4.50 25.85
N ILE A 4 -2.79 -4.00 25.69
CA ILE A 4 -3.59 -4.12 24.44
C ILE A 4 -4.60 -2.97 24.35
N SER A 5 -4.17 -1.70 24.37
CA SER A 5 -5.13 -0.58 24.27
C SER A 5 -4.73 0.58 23.35
N LEU A 6 -3.72 0.45 22.49
CA LEU A 6 -3.21 1.63 21.77
C LEU A 6 -2.83 1.45 20.29
N LEU A 7 -3.41 0.46 19.60
CA LEU A 7 -3.24 0.37 18.14
C LEU A 7 -4.45 0.83 17.34
N PHE A 8 -5.60 1.10 17.97
CA PHE A 8 -6.80 1.56 17.25
C PHE A 8 -6.83 3.07 16.93
N SER A 9 -5.89 3.89 17.43
CA SER A 9 -5.93 5.35 17.25
C SER A 9 -5.13 5.87 16.05
N LEU A 10 -4.31 5.03 15.39
CA LEU A 10 -3.50 5.45 14.23
C LEU A 10 -4.00 4.89 12.90
N PHE A 11 -4.83 3.85 12.93
CA PHE A 11 -5.64 3.49 11.79
C PHE A 11 -6.77 4.51 11.74
N GLY A 12 -6.86 5.28 10.65
CA GLY A 12 -8.12 5.93 10.31
C GLY A 12 -9.23 4.90 10.56
N VAL A 13 -10.18 5.29 11.41
CA VAL A 13 -11.37 4.53 11.73
C VAL A 13 -11.80 3.81 10.45
N PHE A 14 -11.75 2.47 10.42
CA PHE A 14 -12.63 1.75 9.52
C PHE A 14 -14.02 2.15 9.99
N LEU A 15 -14.58 3.22 9.42
CA LEU A 15 -15.96 3.59 9.67
C LEU A 15 -16.78 2.50 9.02
N GLU A 16 -17.07 1.46 9.80
CA GLU A 16 -18.24 0.62 9.59
C GLU A 16 -19.46 1.49 9.84
N ASN A 17 -19.76 2.37 8.89
CA ASN A 17 -21.06 3.00 8.79
C ASN A 17 -21.44 2.97 7.32
N SER A 18 -22.33 2.03 7.00
CA SER A 18 -23.33 2.07 5.94
C SER A 18 -23.01 2.90 4.69
N ILE A 19 -22.82 2.22 3.56
CA ILE A 19 -23.02 2.73 2.17
C ILE A 19 -22.01 3.81 1.71
N GLU A 20 -21.29 4.49 2.58
CA GLU A 20 -20.31 5.51 2.19
C GLU A 20 -18.94 4.93 1.87
N LYS A 21 -18.36 5.41 0.77
CA LYS A 21 -17.06 4.98 0.22
C LYS A 21 -15.97 4.94 1.29
N LYS A 22 -15.20 3.85 1.37
CA LYS A 22 -14.06 3.73 2.30
C LYS A 22 -12.95 4.67 1.85
N LYS A 23 -12.60 5.64 2.72
CA LYS A 23 -11.63 6.71 2.48
C LYS A 23 -10.40 6.53 3.37
N PHE A 24 -9.22 6.41 2.79
CA PHE A 24 -7.96 6.45 3.55
C PHE A 24 -7.40 7.87 3.55
N TYR A 25 -7.28 8.48 4.72
CA TYR A 25 -6.68 9.81 4.88
C TYR A 25 -5.18 9.69 5.08
N ILE A 26 -4.41 10.25 4.15
CA ILE A 26 -2.97 10.44 4.29
C ILE A 26 -2.74 11.95 4.34
N ASP A 27 -2.01 12.42 5.37
CA ASP A 27 -1.72 13.83 5.63
C ASP A 27 -1.46 14.63 4.34
N ASP A 28 -2.18 15.75 4.20
CA ASP A 28 -2.24 16.65 3.04
C ASP A 28 -3.19 16.25 1.88
N LYS A 29 -4.41 15.79 2.18
CA LYS A 29 -5.57 15.66 1.25
C LYS A 29 -5.68 14.39 0.40
N TRP A 30 -4.83 13.39 0.63
CA TRP A 30 -4.89 12.16 -0.16
C TRP A 30 -5.98 11.26 0.40
N THR A 31 -6.98 10.97 -0.43
CA THR A 31 -8.08 10.07 -0.10
C THR A 31 -8.06 8.89 -1.05
N ILE A 32 -7.76 7.69 -0.57
CA ILE A 32 -8.00 6.48 -1.37
C ILE A 32 -9.49 6.13 -1.21
N GLU A 33 -10.29 6.37 -2.24
CA GLU A 33 -11.66 5.87 -2.32
C GLU A 33 -11.64 4.46 -2.92
N LEU A 34 -11.99 3.45 -2.12
CA LEU A 34 -12.19 2.11 -2.66
C LEU A 34 -13.56 2.03 -3.35
N PRO A 35 -13.66 1.41 -4.54
CA PRO A 35 -14.96 1.16 -5.16
C PRO A 35 -15.81 0.23 -4.27
N THR A 36 -17.11 0.51 -4.20
CA THR A 36 -18.05 -0.18 -3.29
C THR A 36 -18.39 -1.60 -3.72
N ASP A 37 -18.04 -1.97 -4.95
CA ASP A 37 -18.31 -3.25 -5.60
C ASP A 37 -17.16 -4.27 -5.48
N TRP A 38 -16.10 -3.95 -4.74
CA TRP A 38 -14.95 -4.84 -4.56
C TRP A 38 -15.08 -5.67 -3.30
N ASP A 39 -14.80 -6.96 -3.42
CA ASP A 39 -14.70 -7.87 -2.30
C ASP A 39 -13.40 -7.63 -1.53
N ARG A 40 -13.43 -7.76 -0.21
CA ARG A 40 -12.27 -7.58 0.68
C ARG A 40 -11.91 -8.87 1.39
N ARG A 41 -10.61 -9.19 1.38
CA ARG A 41 -9.98 -10.13 2.32
C ARG A 41 -8.94 -9.39 3.15
N PHE A 42 -8.84 -9.76 4.42
CA PHE A 42 -7.84 -9.23 5.34
C PHE A 42 -6.94 -10.37 5.80
N SER A 43 -5.65 -10.10 5.84
CA SER A 43 -4.65 -11.01 6.39
C SER A 43 -3.67 -10.23 7.26
N GLU A 44 -3.27 -10.83 8.37
CA GLU A 44 -2.23 -10.33 9.24
C GLU A 44 -1.07 -11.31 9.17
N ILE A 45 0.11 -10.81 8.83
CA ILE A 45 1.30 -11.63 8.62
C ILE A 45 2.39 -11.15 9.58
N GLU A 46 2.85 -12.02 10.46
CA GLU A 46 4.02 -11.75 11.29
C GLU A 46 5.31 -12.17 10.57
N ILE A 47 6.23 -11.23 10.40
CA ILE A 47 7.56 -11.48 9.83
C ILE A 47 8.60 -10.84 10.74
N ASN A 48 9.53 -11.64 11.29
CA ASN A 48 10.66 -11.15 12.11
C ASN A 48 10.24 -10.16 13.21
N ASN A 49 9.23 -10.51 14.01
CA ASN A 49 8.65 -9.67 15.07
C ASN A 49 8.02 -8.35 14.58
N SER A 50 7.72 -8.26 13.29
CA SER A 50 6.99 -7.14 12.68
C SER A 50 5.66 -7.64 12.14
N THR A 51 4.57 -6.95 12.48
CA THR A 51 3.23 -7.23 11.97
C THR A 51 3.00 -6.46 10.68
N ILE A 52 2.70 -7.18 9.60
CA ILE A 52 2.27 -6.61 8.33
C ILE A 52 0.77 -6.85 8.20
N LEU A 53 0.02 -5.77 8.02
CA LEU A 53 -1.41 -5.86 7.75
C LEU A 53 -1.61 -5.80 6.23
N GLU A 54 -2.18 -6.87 5.67
CA GLU A 54 -2.51 -6.98 4.25
C GLU A 54 -4.03 -6.87 4.08
N ASN A 55 -4.45 -5.96 3.20
CA ASN A 55 -5.80 -5.91 2.69
C ASN A 55 -5.77 -6.23 1.20
N ILE A 56 -6.52 -7.25 0.80
CA ILE A 56 -6.67 -7.65 -0.60
C ILE A 56 -8.08 -7.27 -1.02
N PHE A 57 -8.18 -6.45 -2.05
CA PHE A 57 -9.41 -6.10 -2.74
C PHE A 57 -9.40 -6.72 -4.13
N PHE A 58 -10.54 -7.24 -4.58
CA PHE A 58 -10.68 -7.76 -5.94
C PHE A 58 -12.07 -7.40 -6.48
N LEU A 59 -12.10 -7.05 -7.77
CA LEU A 59 -13.34 -6.78 -8.47
C LEU A 59 -13.88 -8.11 -9.05
N PRO A 60 -15.10 -8.53 -8.66
CA PRO A 60 -15.65 -9.81 -9.13
C PRO A 60 -15.67 -9.92 -10.65
N ASN A 61 -15.40 -11.13 -11.16
CA ASN A 61 -15.36 -11.45 -12.59
C ASN A 61 -14.27 -10.72 -13.41
N THR A 62 -13.28 -10.12 -12.75
CA THR A 62 -12.11 -9.51 -13.40
C THR A 62 -10.82 -10.03 -12.78
N ASP A 63 -9.70 -9.89 -13.49
CA ASP A 63 -8.36 -10.15 -12.92
C ASP A 63 -7.82 -8.92 -12.15
N LEU A 64 -8.60 -7.83 -12.05
CA LEU A 64 -8.21 -6.61 -11.37
C LEU A 64 -8.24 -6.78 -9.85
N SER A 65 -7.08 -6.57 -9.23
CA SER A 65 -6.90 -6.67 -7.79
C SER A 65 -6.04 -5.54 -7.26
N MET A 66 -6.25 -5.24 -5.98
CA MET A 66 -5.49 -4.25 -5.23
C MET A 66 -5.06 -4.87 -3.91
N ARG A 67 -3.76 -4.85 -3.63
CA ARG A 67 -3.19 -5.28 -2.35
C ARG A 67 -2.58 -4.10 -1.64
N ILE A 68 -3.01 -3.86 -0.41
CA ILE A 68 -2.53 -2.78 0.44
C ILE A 68 -1.79 -3.42 1.62
N TYR A 69 -0.51 -3.08 1.74
CA TYR A 69 0.35 -3.48 2.84
C TYR A 69 0.66 -2.27 3.71
N SER A 70 0.43 -2.42 4.99
CA SER A 70 0.71 -1.43 6.03
C SER A 70 1.88 -1.90 6.88
N LEU A 71 2.97 -1.14 6.88
CA LEU A 71 4.19 -1.49 7.61
C LEU A 71 4.61 -0.35 8.55
N ASN A 72 4.70 -0.66 9.83
CA ASN A 72 5.34 0.21 10.82
C ASN A 72 6.86 0.03 10.73
N ILE A 73 7.59 1.13 10.56
CA ILE A 73 9.04 1.14 10.44
C ILE A 73 9.63 1.94 11.59
N LEU A 74 10.32 1.24 12.47
CA LEU A 74 11.01 1.82 13.62
C LEU A 74 12.51 1.79 13.37
N LYS A 75 13.21 2.83 13.82
CA LYS A 75 14.67 2.86 13.91
C LYS A 75 15.10 2.69 15.37
N ASP A 76 16.23 2.00 15.57
CA ASP A 76 16.88 1.90 16.87
C ASP A 76 17.99 2.95 16.92
N ASP A 77 17.80 3.99 17.74
CA ASP A 77 18.81 5.00 18.01
C ASP A 77 19.13 4.95 19.50
N ASN A 78 20.32 4.46 19.83
CA ASN A 78 20.82 4.36 21.21
C ASN A 78 19.85 3.67 22.18
N TYR A 79 19.36 2.47 21.82
CA TYR A 79 18.43 1.64 22.61
C TYR A 79 17.02 2.22 22.79
N LYS A 80 16.69 3.29 22.04
CA LYS A 80 15.34 3.86 22.01
C LYS A 80 14.72 3.62 20.64
N LYS A 81 13.65 2.81 20.61
CA LYS A 81 12.82 2.64 19.41
C LYS A 81 12.12 3.95 19.10
N MET A 82 12.40 4.52 17.94
CA MET A 82 11.75 5.72 17.43
C MET A 82 11.15 5.44 16.05
N GLU A 83 10.16 6.24 15.65
CA GLU A 83 9.66 6.22 14.29
C GLU A 83 10.77 6.57 13.30
N ALA A 84 10.87 5.79 12.21
CA ALA A 84 11.82 6.06 11.14
C ALA A 84 11.44 7.35 10.37
N ASP A 85 12.44 8.07 9.89
CA ASP A 85 12.19 9.25 9.06
C ASP A 85 11.90 8.83 7.61
N ILE A 86 11.28 9.72 6.82
CA ILE A 86 10.88 9.43 5.43
C ILE A 86 12.02 8.83 4.57
N PRO A 87 13.29 9.29 4.65
CA PRO A 87 14.37 8.70 3.88
C PRO A 87 14.63 7.22 4.22
N ASP A 88 14.54 6.84 5.49
CA ASP A 88 14.72 5.46 5.95
C ASP A 88 13.57 4.58 5.43
N ILE A 89 12.35 5.10 5.47
CA ILE A 89 11.15 4.42 4.95
C ILE A 89 11.23 4.24 3.44
N LEU A 90 11.68 5.27 2.71
CA LEU A 90 11.94 5.17 1.28
C LEU A 90 12.98 4.07 1.00
N ALA A 91 14.05 3.99 1.77
CA ALA A 91 15.06 2.93 1.62
C ALA A 91 14.47 1.53 1.83
N VAL A 92 13.55 1.36 2.79
CA VAL A 92 12.81 0.10 2.98
C VAL A 92 11.96 -0.22 1.74
N PHE A 93 11.23 0.74 1.20
CA PHE A 93 10.44 0.54 -0.02
C PHE A 93 11.33 0.18 -1.23
N GLU A 94 12.45 0.89 -1.43
CA GLU A 94 13.42 0.57 -2.48
C GLU A 94 13.98 -0.84 -2.31
N ASN A 95 14.29 -1.26 -1.08
CA ASN A 95 14.76 -2.62 -0.80
C ASN A 95 13.69 -3.67 -1.15
N ILE A 96 12.42 -3.42 -0.84
CA ILE A 96 11.31 -4.30 -1.25
C ILE A 96 11.23 -4.40 -2.77
N MET A 97 11.24 -3.25 -3.45
CA MET A 97 11.14 -3.20 -4.90
C MET A 97 12.40 -3.72 -5.60
N SER A 98 13.57 -3.70 -4.96
CA SER A 98 14.82 -4.22 -5.52
C SER A 98 14.72 -5.69 -5.96
N LYS A 99 13.89 -6.47 -5.25
CA LYS A 99 13.62 -7.89 -5.50
C LYS A 99 12.69 -8.14 -6.69
N VAL A 100 12.04 -7.10 -7.22
CA VAL A 100 11.17 -7.19 -8.38
C VAL A 100 12.00 -7.02 -9.65
N GLU A 101 11.97 -8.05 -10.49
CA GLU A 101 12.63 -8.07 -11.79
C GLU A 101 11.94 -7.15 -12.80
N ASN A 102 12.70 -6.59 -13.74
CA ASN A 102 12.21 -5.78 -14.87
C ASN A 102 11.31 -4.58 -14.51
N LYS A 103 11.30 -4.15 -13.24
CA LYS A 103 10.57 -2.96 -12.81
C LYS A 103 11.09 -1.70 -13.49
N LYS A 104 10.20 -0.76 -13.74
CA LYS A 104 10.51 0.58 -14.24
C LYS A 104 9.81 1.61 -13.37
N GLU A 105 10.46 2.74 -13.13
CA GLU A 105 9.83 3.83 -12.38
C GLU A 105 8.58 4.29 -13.15
N TYR A 106 7.42 4.24 -12.48
CA TYR A 106 6.17 4.70 -13.06
C TYR A 106 5.92 6.13 -12.61
N ARG A 107 5.78 7.04 -13.57
CA ARG A 107 5.49 8.45 -13.29
C ARG A 107 4.01 8.70 -13.49
N ILE A 108 3.34 9.09 -12.42
CA ILE A 108 1.96 9.52 -12.49
C ILE A 108 1.95 10.91 -13.13
N PRO A 109 1.25 11.11 -14.27
CA PRO A 109 1.15 12.41 -14.91
C PRO A 109 0.65 13.46 -13.92
N ASN A 110 1.22 14.67 -13.97
CA ASN A 110 0.82 15.83 -13.17
C ASN A 110 1.00 15.70 -11.63
N HIS A 111 1.59 14.61 -11.13
CA HIS A 111 1.88 14.44 -9.71
C HIS A 111 3.38 14.38 -9.45
N LYS A 112 3.88 15.30 -8.61
CA LYS A 112 5.25 15.31 -8.10
C LYS A 112 5.21 15.47 -6.59
N SER A 113 5.58 14.43 -5.84
CA SER A 113 5.76 14.49 -4.40
C SER A 113 6.91 13.58 -4.00
N SER A 114 7.69 14.00 -3.01
CA SER A 114 8.68 13.14 -2.35
C SER A 114 8.04 12.14 -1.39
N LYS A 115 6.74 12.29 -1.09
CA LYS A 115 5.99 11.42 -0.17
C LYS A 115 5.45 10.14 -0.83
N PHE A 116 5.66 9.93 -2.13
CA PHE A 116 5.33 8.66 -2.77
C PHE A 116 6.31 8.32 -3.90
N LYS A 117 6.37 7.04 -4.26
CA LYS A 117 7.11 6.57 -5.42
C LYS A 117 6.43 5.34 -6.02
N CYS A 118 6.45 5.23 -7.35
CA CYS A 118 5.77 4.15 -8.06
C CYS A 118 6.70 3.40 -9.00
N TYR A 119 6.42 2.11 -9.18
CA TYR A 119 7.07 1.24 -10.14
C TYR A 119 6.02 0.43 -10.90
N GLU A 120 6.18 0.31 -12.22
CA GLU A 120 5.45 -0.66 -13.04
C GLU A 120 6.33 -1.90 -13.29
N TYR A 121 5.72 -3.06 -13.37
CA TYR A 121 6.38 -4.33 -13.68
C TYR A 121 5.35 -5.35 -14.17
N SER A 122 5.83 -6.50 -14.63
CA SER A 122 4.99 -7.63 -15.03
C SER A 122 5.56 -8.92 -14.50
N TYR A 123 4.68 -9.87 -14.18
CA TYR A 123 5.04 -11.20 -13.67
C TYR A 123 4.05 -12.24 -14.19
N TYR A 124 4.42 -13.51 -14.18
CA TYR A 124 3.53 -14.59 -14.56
C TYR A 124 2.91 -15.25 -13.32
N GLU A 125 1.60 -15.45 -13.34
CA GLU A 125 0.85 -16.21 -12.34
C GLU A 125 -0.14 -17.12 -13.06
N ASN A 126 -0.08 -18.44 -12.81
CA ASN A 126 -0.92 -19.45 -13.47
C ASN A 126 -0.93 -19.31 -15.01
N ASP A 127 0.26 -19.20 -15.62
CA ASP A 127 0.47 -19.01 -17.08
C ASP A 127 -0.12 -17.72 -17.68
N LYS A 128 -0.61 -16.80 -16.85
CA LYS A 128 -1.07 -15.47 -17.28
C LYS A 128 -0.03 -14.42 -16.95
N GLU A 129 0.25 -13.54 -17.92
CA GLU A 129 1.03 -12.33 -17.66
C GLU A 129 0.15 -11.32 -16.92
N ILE A 130 0.63 -10.88 -15.77
CA ILE A 130 0.00 -9.88 -14.92
C ILE A 130 0.84 -8.61 -14.96
N TYR A 131 0.21 -7.51 -15.34
CA TYR A 131 0.79 -6.18 -15.23
C TYR A 131 0.43 -5.58 -13.86
N ALA A 132 1.41 -4.95 -13.21
CA ALA A 132 1.21 -4.34 -11.90
C ALA A 132 1.87 -2.97 -11.77
N ILE A 133 1.23 -2.09 -11.00
CA ILE A 133 1.81 -0.85 -10.49
C ILE A 133 1.88 -0.95 -8.96
N ALA A 134 3.11 -0.89 -8.43
CA ALA A 134 3.36 -0.76 -7.00
C ALA A 134 3.62 0.70 -6.65
N THR A 135 2.92 1.22 -5.65
CA THR A 135 3.04 2.57 -5.12
C THR A 135 3.40 2.50 -3.64
N GLY A 136 4.54 3.08 -3.26
CA GLY A 136 4.90 3.32 -1.87
C GLY A 136 4.50 4.73 -1.47
N ILE A 137 3.80 4.89 -0.35
CA ILE A 137 3.46 6.17 0.27
C ILE A 137 4.15 6.25 1.63
N PHE A 138 4.88 7.34 1.85
CA PHE A 138 5.84 7.48 2.93
C PHE A 138 5.36 8.52 3.94
N MET A 139 5.22 8.08 5.19
CA MET A 139 4.87 8.92 6.34
C MET A 139 5.84 8.58 7.47
N LYS A 140 6.14 9.51 8.37
CA LYS A 140 7.05 9.21 9.48
C LYS A 140 6.60 7.96 10.24
N GLY A 141 7.53 7.03 10.48
CA GLY A 141 7.27 5.73 11.10
C GLY A 141 6.50 4.71 10.27
N TYR A 142 6.11 5.01 9.02
CA TYR A 142 5.12 4.20 8.30
C TYR A 142 5.28 4.15 6.78
N LEU A 143 5.17 2.96 6.21
CA LEU A 143 5.06 2.70 4.78
C LEU A 143 3.68 2.12 4.45
N LEU A 144 2.95 2.78 3.56
CA LEU A 144 1.81 2.18 2.87
C LEU A 144 2.26 1.74 1.47
N LYS A 145 2.28 0.43 1.20
CA LYS A 145 2.54 -0.11 -0.14
C LYS A 145 1.24 -0.58 -0.75
N VAL A 146 0.82 0.05 -1.85
CA VAL A 146 -0.32 -0.34 -2.66
C VAL A 146 0.17 -1.03 -3.91
N ASN A 147 -0.41 -2.16 -4.28
CA ASN A 147 -0.09 -2.88 -5.51
C ASN A 147 -1.38 -3.13 -6.27
N ILE A 148 -1.51 -2.57 -7.47
CA ILE A 148 -2.68 -2.78 -8.33
C ILE A 148 -2.21 -3.65 -9.48
N ALA A 149 -2.94 -4.72 -9.76
CA ALA A 149 -2.55 -5.71 -10.74
C ALA A 149 -3.75 -6.20 -11.54
N SER A 150 -3.55 -6.47 -12.84
CA SER A 150 -4.52 -7.10 -13.73
C SER A 150 -3.77 -7.71 -14.92
N THR A 151 -4.41 -8.66 -15.61
CA THR A 151 -3.99 -9.08 -16.96
C THR A 151 -4.13 -7.95 -17.98
N ILE A 152 -4.94 -6.92 -17.69
CA ILE A 152 -5.20 -5.80 -18.59
C ILE A 152 -4.50 -4.54 -18.06
N LYS A 153 -3.39 -4.15 -18.72
CA LYS A 153 -2.61 -2.94 -18.36
C LYS A 153 -3.45 -1.67 -18.22
N LYS A 154 -4.39 -1.42 -19.15
CA LYS A 154 -5.26 -0.23 -19.13
C LYS A 154 -6.15 -0.15 -17.89
N GLU A 155 -6.57 -1.29 -17.34
CA GLU A 155 -7.36 -1.31 -16.10
C GLU A 155 -6.51 -0.87 -14.92
N VAL A 156 -5.27 -1.34 -14.85
CA VAL A 156 -4.32 -0.95 -13.80
C VAL A 156 -3.99 0.53 -13.87
N GLU A 157 -3.71 1.06 -15.07
CA GLU A 157 -3.42 2.49 -15.27
C GLU A 157 -4.61 3.38 -14.89
N LYS A 158 -5.84 2.96 -15.22
CA LYS A 158 -7.07 3.68 -14.88
C LYS A 158 -7.44 3.58 -13.40
N ALA A 159 -7.22 2.41 -12.80
CA ALA A 159 -7.50 2.16 -11.39
C ALA A 159 -6.42 2.72 -10.47
N ASN A 160 -5.27 3.14 -11.02
CA ASN A 160 -4.20 3.69 -10.22
C ASN A 160 -4.68 4.94 -9.45
N ILE A 161 -4.73 4.77 -8.14
CA ILE A 161 -5.51 5.55 -7.17
C ILE A 161 -5.03 7.01 -7.05
N LEU A 162 -3.89 7.33 -7.64
CA LEU A 162 -3.30 8.67 -7.57
C LEU A 162 -3.80 9.61 -8.68
N SER A 163 -4.95 9.33 -9.28
CA SER A 163 -5.73 10.31 -10.04
C SER A 163 -6.48 11.25 -9.07
N ILE A 164 -5.77 12.17 -8.42
CA ILE A 164 -6.37 13.22 -7.56
C ILE A 164 -5.80 14.58 -7.91
#